data_AF-A0A843T9P2-F1
#
_entry.id   AF-A0A843T9P2-F1
#
_cell.length_a   1.000
_cell.length_b   1.000
_cell.length_c   1.000
_cell.angle_alpha   90.00
_cell.angle_beta   90.00
_cell.angle_gamma   90.00
#
_symmetry.space_group_name_H-M   'P 1'
#
loop_
_entity.id
_entity.type
_entity.pdbx_description
1 polymer ?
#
loop_
_entity_poly.entity_id
_entity_poly.type
_entity_poly.pdbx_seq_one_letter_code
_entity_poly.pdbx_strand_id
1 'polypeptide(L)'
;MQPIFVNPIPNAVACTECHGGGGSRAFARPPPEGQSWSEEESRASYQALMELIEPGHPEFSRFLHHPLNPREGGDFMHNGGRRWDSRDDPEWQALADWIRGDLRGSSCPAALQF
;
A
#
# COMPACT_ATOMS: atom_id res chain seq x y z
N MET A 1 7.46 -0.02 -9.24
CA MET A 1 6.40 -0.33 -8.25
C MET A 1 7.12 -0.95 -7.05
N GLN A 2 6.62 -0.75 -5.83
CA GLN A 2 7.42 -0.92 -4.61
C GLN A 2 7.30 -2.34 -4.00
N PRO A 3 8.34 -2.85 -3.30
CA PRO A 3 8.34 -4.20 -2.71
C PRO A 3 7.14 -4.50 -1.79
N ILE A 4 6.67 -3.49 -1.05
CA ILE A 4 5.50 -3.56 -0.17
C ILE A 4 4.26 -4.20 -0.80
N PHE A 5 4.07 -4.07 -2.11
CA PHE A 5 2.88 -4.60 -2.79
C PHE A 5 2.96 -6.11 -3.08
N VAL A 6 4.16 -6.66 -3.21
CA VAL A 6 4.41 -8.08 -3.53
C VAL A 6 4.86 -8.90 -2.32
N ASN A 7 5.35 -8.25 -1.27
CA ASN A 7 5.89 -8.94 -0.11
C ASN A 7 4.81 -9.22 0.94
N PRO A 8 4.46 -10.50 1.17
CA PRO A 8 3.63 -10.85 2.32
C PRO A 8 4.41 -10.57 3.61
N ILE A 9 3.69 -10.22 4.67
CA ILE A 9 4.25 -10.15 6.03
C ILE A 9 3.59 -11.22 6.90
N PRO A 10 4.15 -11.56 8.07
CA PRO A 10 3.51 -12.52 8.97
C PRO A 10 2.03 -12.17 9.19
N ASN A 11 1.15 -13.14 8.92
CA ASN A 11 -0.31 -13.04 9.04
C ASN A 11 -1.03 -12.11 8.02
N ALA A 12 -0.34 -11.60 7.00
CA ALA A 12 -0.96 -10.82 5.93
C ALA A 12 -0.55 -11.30 4.53
N VAL A 13 -1.51 -11.28 3.61
CA VAL A 13 -1.26 -11.54 2.19
C VAL A 13 -0.65 -10.33 1.50
N ALA A 14 0.07 -10.55 0.40
CA ALA A 14 0.57 -9.48 -0.45
C ALA A 14 -0.60 -8.73 -1.11
N CYS A 15 -0.42 -7.43 -1.38
CA CYS A 15 -1.45 -6.63 -2.05
C CYS A 15 -1.80 -7.19 -3.43
N THR A 16 -0.82 -7.75 -4.14
CA THR A 16 -0.97 -8.35 -5.47
C THR A 16 -1.98 -9.48 -5.53
N GLU A 17 -2.22 -10.19 -4.42
CA GLU A 17 -3.18 -11.30 -4.36
C GLU A 17 -4.61 -10.85 -4.68
N CYS A 18 -4.98 -9.63 -4.33
CA CYS A 18 -6.32 -9.07 -4.57
C CYS A 18 -6.32 -7.84 -5.50
N HIS A 19 -5.21 -7.09 -5.54
CA HIS A 19 -5.07 -5.83 -6.28
C HIS A 19 -4.17 -5.96 -7.52
N GLY A 20 -3.73 -7.18 -7.87
CA GLY A 20 -2.89 -7.45 -9.04
C GLY A 20 -3.63 -7.75 -10.34
N GLY A 21 -4.93 -8.00 -10.27
CA GLY A 21 -5.79 -8.23 -11.44
C GLY A 21 -6.17 -6.95 -12.19
N GLY A 22 -7.20 -7.01 -13.03
CA GLY A 22 -7.79 -5.85 -13.70
C GLY A 22 -9.00 -5.27 -12.96
N GLY A 23 -9.45 -4.08 -13.37
CA GLY A 23 -10.67 -3.43 -12.87
C GLY A 23 -10.40 -2.33 -11.84
N SER A 24 -11.46 -1.85 -11.16
CA SER A 24 -11.45 -0.66 -10.29
C SER A 24 -10.63 -0.78 -8.99
N ARG A 25 -10.00 -1.93 -8.74
CA ARG A 25 -9.16 -2.20 -7.56
C ARG A 25 -7.69 -2.44 -7.93
N ALA A 26 -7.33 -2.32 -9.21
CA ALA A 26 -6.05 -2.73 -9.74
C ALA A 26 -4.97 -1.64 -9.59
N PHE A 27 -4.31 -1.58 -8.44
CA PHE A 27 -3.13 -0.72 -8.25
C PHE A 27 -1.82 -1.50 -8.04
N ALA A 28 -1.91 -2.80 -7.73
CA ALA A 28 -0.77 -3.62 -7.34
C ALA A 28 -0.47 -4.71 -8.38
N ARG A 29 -0.36 -4.35 -9.66
CA ARG A 29 -0.10 -5.32 -10.74
C ARG A 29 1.27 -5.99 -10.54
N PRO A 30 1.38 -7.32 -10.47
CA PRO A 30 2.69 -7.98 -10.37
C PRO A 30 3.50 -7.77 -11.66
N PRO A 31 4.85 -7.76 -11.58
CA PRO A 31 5.68 -7.68 -12.76
C PRO A 31 5.66 -9.05 -13.48
N PRO A 32 6.13 -9.11 -14.73
CA PRO A 32 6.37 -10.40 -15.38
C PRO A 32 7.29 -11.28 -14.52
N GLU A 33 7.09 -12.59 -14.58
CA GLU A 33 7.89 -13.55 -13.81
C GLU A 33 9.39 -13.37 -14.11
N GLY A 34 10.20 -13.33 -13.05
CA GLY A 34 11.65 -13.15 -13.13
C GLY A 34 12.10 -11.74 -13.55
N GLN A 35 11.19 -10.76 -13.59
CA GLN A 35 11.49 -9.39 -14.00
C GLN A 35 11.06 -8.36 -12.95
N SER A 36 11.65 -7.16 -13.04
CA SER A 36 11.18 -5.98 -12.32
C SER A 36 10.15 -5.22 -13.16
N TRP A 37 9.31 -4.41 -12.51
CA TRP A 37 8.41 -3.51 -13.23
C TRP A 37 9.19 -2.53 -14.10
N SER A 38 8.67 -2.30 -15.30
CA SER A 38 9.04 -1.14 -16.09
C SER A 38 8.62 0.17 -15.39
N GLU A 39 9.21 1.28 -15.83
CA GLU A 39 8.80 2.61 -15.37
C GLU A 39 7.33 2.91 -15.71
N GLU A 40 6.86 2.45 -16.87
CA GLU A 40 5.48 2.63 -17.32
C GLU A 40 4.49 1.89 -16.43
N GLU A 41 4.74 0.60 -16.12
CA GLU A 41 3.93 -0.17 -15.19
C GLU A 41 3.93 0.45 -13.79
N SER A 42 5.10 0.93 -13.36
CA SER A 42 5.24 1.62 -12.08
C SER A 42 4.41 2.90 -12.01
N ARG A 43 4.39 3.68 -13.09
CA ARG A 43 3.62 4.92 -13.20
C ARG A 43 2.11 4.66 -13.23
N ALA A 44 1.67 3.63 -13.96
CA ALA A 44 0.26 3.26 -14.01
C ALA A 44 -0.26 2.79 -12.65
N SER A 45 0.50 1.93 -11.96
CA SER A 45 0.22 1.50 -10.59
C SER A 45 0.13 2.67 -9.63
N TYR A 46 1.07 3.62 -9.72
CA TYR A 46 1.06 4.82 -8.89
C TYR A 46 -0.18 5.67 -9.11
N GLN A 47 -0.56 5.91 -10.37
CA GLN A 47 -1.77 6.67 -10.70
C GLN A 47 -3.04 6.02 -10.15
N ALA A 48 -3.18 4.70 -10.29
CA ALA A 48 -4.30 3.96 -9.73
C ALA A 48 -4.31 4.00 -8.20
N LEU A 49 -3.15 3.90 -7.55
CA LEU A 49 -3.02 4.00 -6.10
C LEU A 49 -3.46 5.39 -5.59
N MET A 50 -3.10 6.46 -6.31
CA MET A 50 -3.43 7.83 -5.91
C MET A 50 -4.94 8.08 -5.81
N GLU A 51 -5.79 7.33 -6.51
CA GLU A 51 -7.24 7.40 -6.36
C GLU A 51 -7.74 6.94 -4.97
N LEU A 52 -6.90 6.22 -4.22
CA LEU A 52 -7.16 5.72 -2.88
C LEU A 52 -6.56 6.59 -1.76
N ILE A 53 -5.90 7.69 -2.12
CA ILE A 53 -5.20 8.58 -1.21
C ILE A 53 -5.97 9.90 -1.09
N GLU A 54 -6.22 10.32 0.15
CA GLU A 54 -6.61 11.69 0.49
C GLU A 54 -5.34 12.42 0.99
N PRO A 55 -4.74 13.31 0.19
CA PRO A 55 -3.50 13.99 0.56
C PRO A 55 -3.62 14.74 1.90
N GLY A 56 -2.63 14.57 2.78
CA GLY A 56 -2.65 15.18 4.12
C GLY A 56 -3.43 14.38 5.17
N HIS A 57 -4.22 13.40 4.76
CA HIS A 57 -5.21 12.72 5.61
C HIS A 57 -5.07 11.19 5.52
N PRO A 58 -4.05 10.60 6.17
CA PRO A 58 -3.78 9.16 6.07
C PRO A 58 -4.92 8.30 6.59
N GLU A 59 -5.61 8.70 7.64
CA GLU A 59 -6.75 7.97 8.22
C GLU A 59 -8.00 7.98 7.33
N PHE A 60 -8.14 8.96 6.44
CA PHE A 60 -9.23 9.02 5.46
C PHE A 60 -8.86 8.40 4.12
N SER A 61 -7.56 8.11 3.92
CA SER A 61 -7.07 7.43 2.72
C SER A 61 -7.45 5.95 2.78
N ARG A 62 -8.29 5.52 1.83
CA ARG A 62 -8.72 4.11 1.68
C ARG A 62 -7.56 3.13 1.67
N PHE A 63 -6.41 3.54 1.15
CA PHE A 63 -5.17 2.76 1.13
C PHE A 63 -4.68 2.34 2.52
N LEU A 64 -4.74 3.22 3.53
CA LEU A 64 -4.33 2.91 4.90
C LEU A 64 -5.48 2.48 5.80
N HIS A 65 -6.70 2.94 5.48
CA HIS A 65 -7.88 2.70 6.29
C HIS A 65 -8.44 1.27 6.12
N HIS A 66 -8.62 0.78 4.89
CA HIS A 66 -9.24 -0.54 4.67
C HIS A 66 -8.41 -1.72 5.20
N PRO A 67 -7.11 -1.83 4.94
CA PRO A 67 -6.35 -3.00 5.38
C PRO A 67 -5.87 -2.91 6.85
N LEU A 68 -6.20 -1.84 7.58
CA LEU A 68 -5.92 -1.71 9.02
C LEU A 68 -6.94 -2.51 9.85
N ASN A 69 -6.49 -3.02 10.99
CA ASN A 69 -7.34 -3.70 11.96
C ASN A 69 -8.51 -2.79 12.42
N PRO A 70 -9.77 -3.26 12.43
CA PRO A 70 -10.89 -2.44 12.88
C PRO A 70 -10.78 -1.92 14.31
N ARG A 71 -10.06 -2.63 15.19
CA ARG A 71 -9.81 -2.16 16.57
C ARG A 71 -8.90 -0.94 16.64
N GLU A 72 -8.14 -0.69 15.57
CA GLU A 72 -7.16 0.38 15.47
C GLU A 72 -7.62 1.52 14.56
N GLY A 73 -8.90 1.51 14.17
CA GLY A 73 -9.53 2.55 13.35
C GLY A 73 -9.67 2.19 11.87
N GLY A 74 -9.37 0.94 11.47
CA GLY A 74 -9.75 0.43 10.15
C GLY A 74 -11.25 0.14 10.04
N ASP A 75 -11.71 -0.22 8.84
CA ASP A 75 -13.11 -0.61 8.62
C ASP A 75 -13.32 -2.12 8.44
N PHE A 76 -14.58 -2.54 8.55
CA PHE A 76 -14.99 -3.92 8.31
C PHE A 76 -15.08 -4.27 6.82
N MET A 77 -14.94 -3.27 5.92
CA MET A 77 -15.24 -3.40 4.49
C MET A 77 -13.99 -3.68 3.63
N HIS A 78 -13.10 -4.52 4.14
CA HIS A 78 -12.00 -5.07 3.35
C HIS A 78 -12.16 -6.58 3.23
N ASN A 79 -12.54 -7.03 2.03
CA ASN A 79 -12.71 -8.47 1.73
C ASN A 79 -11.37 -9.22 1.62
N GLY A 80 -10.24 -8.51 1.64
CA GLY A 80 -8.90 -9.08 1.71
C GLY A 80 -8.43 -9.28 3.16
N GLY A 81 -7.19 -9.76 3.31
CA GLY A 81 -6.54 -9.83 4.61
C GLY A 81 -6.27 -8.43 5.20
N ARG A 82 -6.02 -8.38 6.51
CA ARG A 82 -5.50 -7.15 7.13
C ARG A 82 -4.00 -7.08 6.91
N ARG A 83 -3.51 -5.92 6.48
CA ARG A 83 -2.08 -5.66 6.33
C ARG A 83 -1.48 -5.24 7.66
N TRP A 84 -2.15 -4.37 8.41
CA TRP A 84 -1.60 -3.82 9.64
C TRP A 84 -2.50 -4.13 10.83
N ASP A 85 -1.90 -4.69 11.87
CA ASP A 85 -2.59 -4.94 13.13
C ASP A 85 -2.70 -3.68 13.99
N SER A 86 -1.80 -2.71 13.81
CA SER A 86 -1.77 -1.45 14.56
C SER A 86 -1.28 -0.29 13.70
N ARG A 87 -1.70 0.93 14.07
CA ARG A 87 -1.12 2.17 13.52
C ARG A 87 0.33 2.36 13.97
N ASP A 88 0.77 1.71 15.03
CA ASP A 88 2.17 1.77 15.48
C ASP A 88 3.10 0.88 14.62
N ASP A 89 2.55 0.17 13.62
CA ASP A 89 3.35 -0.57 12.65
C ASP A 89 4.29 0.39 11.89
N PRO A 90 5.61 0.10 11.82
CA PRO A 90 6.57 0.97 11.15
C PRO A 90 6.27 1.22 9.67
N GLU A 91 5.72 0.22 8.97
CA GLU A 91 5.32 0.35 7.57
C GLU A 91 4.11 1.29 7.45
N TRP A 92 3.12 1.13 8.35
CA TRP A 92 1.95 2.01 8.40
C TRP A 92 2.34 3.47 8.66
N GLN A 93 3.21 3.73 9.66
CA GLN A 93 3.67 5.08 9.99
C GLN A 93 4.44 5.72 8.85
N ALA A 94 5.34 4.98 8.19
CA ALA A 94 6.08 5.49 7.06
C ALA A 94 5.15 5.87 5.90
N LEU A 95 4.14 5.06 5.59
CA LEU A 95 3.15 5.45 4.57
C LEU A 95 2.29 6.63 5.02
N ALA A 96 1.92 6.70 6.29
CA ALA A 96 1.13 7.79 6.84
C ALA A 96 1.89 9.13 6.75
N ASP A 97 3.18 9.14 7.08
CA ASP A 97 4.04 10.32 6.92
C ASP A 97 4.19 10.72 5.44
N TRP A 98 4.25 9.74 4.53
CA TRP A 98 4.26 10.02 3.09
C TRP A 98 2.96 10.68 2.64
N ILE A 99 1.80 10.18 3.07
CA ILE A 99 0.49 10.76 2.74
C ILE A 99 0.32 12.15 3.36
N ARG A 100 0.80 12.36 4.59
CA ARG A 100 0.85 13.69 5.23
C ARG A 100 1.73 14.68 4.48
N GLY A 101 2.68 14.19 3.69
CA GLY A 101 3.69 15.01 3.02
C GLY A 101 4.86 15.39 3.94
N ASP A 102 5.02 14.66 5.05
CA ASP A 102 6.11 14.82 6.02
C ASP A 102 7.37 14.09 5.56
N LEU A 103 7.22 12.95 4.86
CA LEU A 103 8.33 12.32 4.16
C LEU A 103 8.61 13.00 2.83
N ARG A 104 9.75 13.69 2.78
CA ARG A 104 10.27 14.37 1.60
C ARG A 104 11.71 13.93 1.33
N GLY A 105 12.10 13.89 0.06
CA GLY A 105 13.47 13.60 -0.35
C GLY A 105 13.58 12.42 -1.32
N SER A 106 14.81 11.96 -1.56
CA SER A 106 15.12 10.92 -2.54
C SER A 106 15.37 9.54 -1.94
N SER A 107 15.24 9.38 -0.62
CA SER A 107 15.46 8.11 0.08
C SER A 107 14.14 7.52 0.58
N CYS A 108 13.91 6.25 0.26
CA CYS A 108 12.81 5.48 0.82
C CYS A 108 13.08 5.19 2.31
N PRO A 109 12.13 5.35 3.24
CA PRO A 109 12.29 4.93 4.63
C PRO A 109 12.65 3.45 4.73
N ALA A 110 13.46 3.06 5.72
CA ALA A 110 13.86 1.67 5.92
C ALA A 110 12.65 0.73 5.97
N ALA A 111 11.57 1.16 6.63
CA ALA A 111 10.32 0.40 6.76
C ALA A 111 9.62 0.06 5.44
N LEU A 112 9.98 0.72 4.33
CA LEU A 112 9.39 0.54 3.01
C LEU A 112 10.38 -0.06 1.99
N GLN A 113 11.57 -0.48 2.43
CA GLN A 113 12.63 -0.99 1.56
C GLN A 113 12.62 -2.51 1.39
N PHE A 114 11.82 -3.24 2.17
CA PHE A 114 11.88 -4.71 2.26
C PHE A 114 10.64 -5.44 1.79
#